data_AF-A0A1G1YD46-F1
#
_entry.id   AF-A0A1G1YD46-F1
#
_cell.length_a   1.000
_cell.length_b   1.000
_cell.length_c   1.000
_cell.angle_alpha   90.00
_cell.angle_beta   90.00
_cell.angle_gamma   90.00
#
_symmetry.space_group_name_H-M   'P 1'
#
loop_
_entity.id
_entity.type
_entity.pdbx_description
1 polymer ?
#
loop_
_entity_poly.entity_id
_entity_poly.type
_entity_poly.pdbx_seq_one_letter_code
_entity_poly.pdbx_strand_id
1 'polypeptide(L)'
;MEGEQHFSPEKKKPPFLYHASANREIETFEPRAKSIRDPEEGSVIFATPDLALATTFLVSEANDSWTQIGKMDGVPYMVIRDKKHFMRRDKGGSIYKFNSESFASHPHRGMGEDEWVSKDPVTPVEKNDVESALEAMIENGVQVFFVDKKTFNSIKHDADSFDIIRTLESENKRRGKNVVEFTNEK
;
A
#
# COMPACT_ATOMS: atom_id res chain seq x y z
N MET A 1 -41.85 -16.60 -2.47
CA MET A 1 -41.08 -15.34 -2.38
C MET A 1 -39.65 -15.72 -2.66
N GLU A 2 -39.24 -15.59 -3.92
CA GLU A 2 -37.86 -15.83 -4.33
C GLU A 2 -37.08 -14.57 -3.98
N GLY A 3 -36.06 -14.70 -3.13
CA GLY A 3 -35.19 -13.61 -2.76
C GLY A 3 -34.32 -13.21 -3.95
N GLU A 4 -34.44 -11.96 -4.37
CA GLU A 4 -33.54 -11.35 -5.33
C GLU A 4 -32.12 -11.42 -4.78
N GLN A 5 -31.30 -12.31 -5.36
CA GLN A 5 -29.87 -12.31 -5.14
C GLN A 5 -29.33 -11.04 -5.82
N HIS A 6 -28.99 -10.04 -5.02
CA HIS A 6 -28.18 -8.92 -5.47
C HIS A 6 -26.81 -9.46 -5.92
N PHE A 7 -26.69 -9.73 -7.22
CA PHE A 7 -25.41 -9.94 -7.87
C PHE A 7 -24.68 -8.58 -7.91
N SER A 8 -23.80 -8.35 -6.96
CA SER A 8 -22.74 -7.36 -7.12
C SER A 8 -21.88 -7.82 -8.31
N PRO A 9 -21.61 -6.97 -9.32
CA PRO A 9 -20.78 -7.37 -10.45
C PRO A 9 -19.42 -7.83 -9.94
N GLU A 10 -19.00 -9.05 -10.30
CA GLU A 10 -17.65 -9.54 -10.03
C GLU A 10 -16.66 -8.50 -10.56
N LYS A 11 -15.89 -7.87 -9.66
CA LYS A 11 -14.87 -6.90 -10.03
C LYS A 11 -13.89 -7.59 -10.96
N LYS A 12 -13.85 -7.16 -12.22
CA LYS A 12 -13.01 -7.79 -13.24
C LYS A 12 -11.55 -7.76 -12.80
N LYS A 13 -10.89 -8.91 -12.83
CA LYS A 13 -9.46 -9.05 -12.51
C LYS A 13 -8.65 -8.03 -13.33
N PRO A 14 -7.82 -7.18 -12.67
CA PRO A 14 -7.02 -6.18 -13.36
C PRO A 14 -6.00 -6.86 -14.27
N PRO A 15 -5.63 -6.30 -15.43
CA PRO A 15 -4.64 -6.93 -16.31
C PRO A 15 -3.25 -6.95 -15.70
N PHE A 16 -2.93 -5.93 -14.90
CA PHE A 16 -1.62 -5.77 -14.27
C PHE A 16 -1.77 -5.53 -12.76
N LEU A 17 -0.73 -5.95 -12.04
CA LEU A 17 -0.57 -5.72 -10.61
C LEU A 17 0.85 -5.18 -10.35
N TYR A 18 1.01 -4.50 -9.22
CA TYR A 18 2.24 -3.82 -8.83
C TYR A 18 2.75 -4.31 -7.49
N HIS A 19 4.06 -4.43 -7.38
CA HIS A 19 4.77 -4.73 -6.15
C HIS A 19 5.96 -3.80 -6.03
N ALA A 20 6.23 -3.28 -4.84
CA ALA A 20 7.42 -2.49 -4.59
C ALA A 20 8.36 -3.20 -3.63
N SER A 21 9.65 -3.07 -3.89
CA SER A 21 10.70 -3.61 -3.02
C SER A 21 11.86 -2.64 -2.91
N ALA A 22 12.45 -2.55 -1.72
CA ALA A 22 13.74 -1.89 -1.54
C ALA A 22 14.88 -2.61 -2.28
N ASN A 23 14.73 -3.92 -2.53
CA ASN A 23 15.71 -4.69 -3.29
C ASN A 23 15.48 -4.47 -4.79
N ARG A 24 16.48 -3.90 -5.47
CA ARG A 24 16.41 -3.57 -6.90
C ARG A 24 16.77 -4.73 -7.83
N GLU A 25 17.36 -5.80 -7.31
CA GLU A 25 17.96 -6.87 -8.10
C GLU A 25 17.10 -8.15 -8.11
N ILE A 26 15.78 -7.98 -8.17
CA ILE A 26 14.84 -9.10 -8.27
C ILE A 26 14.45 -9.32 -9.73
N GLU A 27 14.89 -10.43 -10.30
CA GLU A 27 14.49 -10.88 -11.64
C GLU A 27 13.21 -11.74 -11.59
N THR A 28 13.13 -12.64 -10.61
CA THR A 28 11.96 -13.48 -10.36
C THR A 28 11.62 -13.44 -8.88
N PHE A 29 10.33 -13.24 -8.59
CA PHE A 29 9.81 -13.32 -7.25
C PHE A 29 9.42 -14.76 -6.96
N GLU A 30 9.98 -15.28 -5.88
CA GLU A 30 9.65 -16.59 -5.33
C GLU A 30 8.79 -16.39 -4.09
N PRO A 31 7.74 -17.20 -3.85
CA PRO A 31 7.04 -17.22 -2.58
C PRO A 31 8.02 -17.64 -1.47
N ARG A 32 8.24 -16.76 -0.48
CA ARG A 32 9.24 -17.00 0.58
C ARG A 32 8.57 -17.22 1.94
N ALA A 33 8.99 -18.29 2.63
CA ALA A 33 8.50 -18.65 3.97
C ALA A 33 9.12 -17.83 5.12
N LYS A 34 9.97 -16.85 4.81
CA LYS A 34 10.67 -16.06 5.84
C LYS A 34 9.73 -15.21 6.70
N SER A 35 8.53 -14.90 6.21
CA SER A 35 7.50 -14.21 6.97
C SER A 35 6.12 -14.63 6.45
N ILE A 36 5.57 -15.70 7.02
CA ILE A 36 4.21 -16.13 6.74
C ILE A 36 3.26 -15.24 7.56
N ARG A 37 2.40 -14.48 6.88
CA ARG A 37 1.41 -13.61 7.54
C ARG A 37 0.32 -14.42 8.24
N ASP A 38 -0.17 -15.46 7.56
CA ASP A 38 -1.19 -16.38 8.04
C ASP A 38 -0.73 -17.82 7.72
N PRO A 39 -0.61 -18.72 8.71
CA PRO A 39 -0.25 -20.12 8.50
C PRO A 39 -1.07 -20.84 7.42
N GLU A 40 -2.33 -20.48 7.23
CA GLU A 40 -3.21 -21.04 6.19
C GLU A 40 -2.91 -20.46 4.79
N GLU A 41 -2.46 -19.21 4.72
CA GLU A 41 -2.09 -18.54 3.47
C GLU A 41 -0.73 -19.05 2.95
N GLY A 42 0.20 -19.29 3.88
CA GLY A 42 1.54 -19.78 3.59
C GLY A 42 2.44 -18.72 2.95
N SER A 43 3.41 -19.17 2.14
CA SER A 43 4.31 -18.27 1.42
C SER A 43 3.65 -17.77 0.15
N VAL A 44 3.56 -16.45 0.00
CA VAL A 44 2.94 -15.82 -1.17
C VAL A 44 3.70 -14.58 -1.61
N ILE A 45 3.46 -14.17 -2.85
CA ILE A 45 3.93 -12.91 -3.43
C ILE A 45 2.75 -11.95 -3.43
N PHE A 46 2.88 -10.82 -2.73
CA PHE A 46 1.84 -9.80 -2.67
C PHE A 46 1.98 -8.79 -3.81
N ALA A 47 0.86 -8.39 -4.40
CA ALA A 47 0.79 -7.29 -5.34
C ALA A 47 -0.57 -6.57 -5.22
N THR A 48 -0.67 -5.38 -5.81
CA THR A 48 -1.87 -4.54 -5.77
C THR A 48 -2.18 -3.95 -7.15
N PRO A 49 -3.45 -3.75 -7.54
CA PRO A 49 -3.78 -3.02 -8.76
C PRO A 49 -3.43 -1.51 -8.68
N ASP A 50 -3.22 -1.00 -7.47
CA ASP A 50 -2.99 0.42 -7.22
C ASP A 50 -1.48 0.71 -7.14
N LEU A 51 -0.94 1.32 -8.20
CA LEU A 51 0.46 1.71 -8.27
C LEU A 51 0.86 2.62 -7.10
N ALA A 52 0.00 3.56 -6.70
CA ALA A 52 0.28 4.48 -5.60
C ALA A 52 0.39 3.71 -4.28
N LEU A 53 -0.54 2.80 -4.00
CA LEU A 53 -0.46 1.95 -2.81
C LEU A 53 0.81 1.09 -2.79
N ALA A 54 1.21 0.52 -3.94
CA ALA A 54 2.43 -0.27 -4.04
C ALA A 54 3.65 0.52 -3.55
N THR A 55 3.76 1.81 -3.87
CA THR A 55 4.92 2.64 -3.47
C THR A 55 5.12 2.76 -1.96
N THR A 56 4.08 2.55 -1.14
CA THR A 56 4.18 2.60 0.33
C THR A 56 5.03 1.48 0.93
N PHE A 57 5.32 0.43 0.14
CA PHE A 57 6.13 -0.72 0.54
C PHE A 57 7.61 -0.61 0.09
N LEU A 58 8.03 0.52 -0.49
CA LEU A 58 9.42 0.74 -0.90
C LEU A 58 10.39 0.85 0.27
N VAL A 59 9.93 1.27 1.46
CA VAL A 59 10.81 1.43 2.61
C VAL A 59 10.99 0.09 3.32
N SER A 60 12.18 -0.49 3.19
CA SER A 60 12.56 -1.70 3.92
C SER A 60 12.34 -1.52 5.43
N GLU A 61 11.78 -2.53 6.08
CA GLU A 61 11.51 -2.56 7.53
C GLU A 61 10.43 -1.58 8.03
N ALA A 62 9.72 -0.90 7.13
CA ALA A 62 8.45 -0.26 7.50
C ALA A 62 7.54 -1.31 8.14
N ASN A 63 6.99 -0.96 9.31
CA ASN A 63 6.15 -1.87 10.09
C ASN A 63 5.22 -1.09 11.00
N ASP A 64 4.20 -1.78 11.49
CA ASP A 64 3.09 -1.19 12.24
C ASP A 64 3.51 -0.47 13.53
N SER A 65 4.72 -0.68 14.04
CA SER A 65 5.18 0.01 15.25
C SER A 65 5.46 1.50 15.03
N TRP A 66 5.62 1.95 13.77
CA TRP A 66 5.94 3.34 13.43
C TRP A 66 5.37 3.86 12.11
N THR A 67 4.70 3.00 11.32
CA THR A 67 3.97 3.36 10.10
C THR A 67 2.54 2.81 10.12
N GLN A 68 1.62 3.47 9.43
CA GLN A 68 0.29 2.95 9.12
C GLN A 68 -0.06 3.30 7.68
N ILE A 69 -0.56 2.32 6.94
CA ILE A 69 -0.98 2.44 5.54
C ILE A 69 -2.49 2.22 5.48
N GLY A 70 -3.19 2.96 4.62
CA GLY A 70 -4.60 2.76 4.39
C GLY A 70 -5.08 3.49 3.14
N LYS A 71 -6.40 3.46 2.92
CA LYS A 71 -7.08 4.25 1.91
C LYS A 71 -8.21 5.04 2.53
N MET A 72 -8.41 6.27 2.07
CA MET A 72 -9.55 7.11 2.40
C MET A 72 -10.08 7.69 1.10
N ASP A 73 -11.39 7.58 0.87
CA ASP A 73 -12.05 8.01 -0.36
C ASP A 73 -11.37 7.46 -1.64
N GLY A 74 -10.86 6.21 -1.56
CA GLY A 74 -10.12 5.54 -2.64
C GLY A 74 -8.66 5.98 -2.81
N VAL A 75 -8.19 6.96 -2.03
CA VAL A 75 -6.83 7.52 -2.12
C VAL A 75 -5.92 6.89 -1.07
N PRO A 76 -4.78 6.29 -1.45
CA PRO A 76 -3.81 5.78 -0.50
C PRO A 76 -3.23 6.88 0.39
N TYR A 77 -3.01 6.53 1.65
CA TYR A 77 -2.26 7.38 2.59
C TYR A 77 -1.24 6.55 3.37
N MET A 78 -0.21 7.25 3.86
CA MET A 78 0.75 6.68 4.80
C MET A 78 1.01 7.64 5.94
N VAL A 79 0.75 7.19 7.17
CA VAL A 79 1.05 7.94 8.41
C VAL A 79 2.35 7.41 9.00
N ILE A 80 3.28 8.31 9.31
CA ILE A 80 4.64 8.00 9.74
C ILE A 80 4.96 8.76 11.02
N ARG A 81 5.26 8.04 12.10
CA ARG A 81 5.52 8.64 13.43
C ARG A 81 6.89 9.30 13.56
N ASP A 82 7.89 8.81 12.83
CA ASP A 82 9.28 9.26 12.98
C ASP A 82 9.87 9.62 11.62
N LYS A 83 9.72 10.89 11.23
CA LYS A 83 10.26 11.43 9.99
C LYS A 83 11.76 11.18 9.86
N LYS A 84 12.53 11.38 10.93
CA LYS A 84 13.99 11.21 10.89
C LYS A 84 14.36 9.75 10.66
N HIS A 85 13.64 8.81 11.28
CA HIS A 85 13.84 7.39 11.07
C HIS A 85 13.47 6.96 9.66
N PHE A 86 12.33 7.44 9.14
CA PHE A 86 11.91 7.24 7.77
C PHE A 86 12.98 7.70 6.77
N MET A 87 13.40 8.97 6.85
CA MET A 87 14.35 9.55 5.88
C MET A 87 15.72 8.86 5.90
N ARG A 88 16.12 8.21 7.00
CA ARG A 88 17.36 7.40 7.03
C ARG A 88 17.25 6.11 6.24
N ARG A 89 16.04 5.52 6.20
CA ARG A 89 15.71 4.28 5.48
C ARG A 89 15.21 4.52 4.06
N ASP A 90 14.84 5.76 3.75
CA ASP A 90 14.51 6.15 2.40
C ASP A 90 15.75 6.05 1.49
N LYS A 91 15.79 4.98 0.71
CA LYS A 91 16.83 4.65 -0.28
C LYS A 91 16.22 4.33 -1.66
N GLY A 92 14.93 4.61 -1.79
CA GLY A 92 14.15 4.16 -2.94
C GLY A 92 14.15 2.63 -3.07
N GLY A 93 14.10 2.15 -4.30
CA GLY A 93 13.92 0.74 -4.60
C GLY A 93 13.45 0.57 -6.03
N SER A 94 12.67 -0.49 -6.26
CA SER A 94 12.07 -0.75 -7.55
C SER A 94 10.59 -1.05 -7.40
N ILE A 95 9.83 -0.57 -8.37
CA ILE A 95 8.42 -0.92 -8.57
C ILE A 95 8.35 -1.89 -9.74
N TYR A 96 7.76 -3.05 -9.49
CA TYR A 96 7.61 -4.14 -10.42
C TYR A 96 6.16 -4.25 -10.86
N LYS A 97 5.96 -4.50 -12.15
CA LYS A 97 4.66 -4.75 -12.74
C LYS A 97 4.58 -6.21 -13.17
N PHE A 98 3.48 -6.86 -12.85
CA PHE A 98 3.21 -8.25 -13.21
C PHE A 98 1.97 -8.35 -14.08
N ASN A 99 1.91 -9.37 -14.94
CA ASN A 99 0.63 -9.88 -15.42
C ASN A 99 -0.13 -10.48 -14.23
N SER A 100 -1.43 -10.24 -14.15
CA SER A 100 -2.21 -10.72 -13.02
C SER A 100 -2.56 -12.20 -13.07
N GLU A 101 -2.30 -12.90 -14.18
CA GLU A 101 -2.83 -14.24 -14.48
C GLU A 101 -2.68 -15.25 -13.33
N SER A 102 -1.50 -15.33 -12.68
CA SER A 102 -1.22 -16.24 -11.57
C SER A 102 -1.69 -15.74 -10.19
N PHE A 103 -2.19 -14.51 -10.09
CA PHE A 103 -2.62 -13.93 -8.82
C PHE A 103 -4.09 -14.18 -8.52
N ALA A 104 -4.41 -14.37 -7.24
CA ALA A 104 -5.77 -14.44 -6.72
C ALA A 104 -6.00 -13.35 -5.66
N SER A 105 -7.21 -12.80 -5.61
CA SER A 105 -7.62 -11.88 -4.54
C SER A 105 -8.49 -12.61 -3.53
N HIS A 106 -8.33 -12.24 -2.26
CA HIS A 106 -9.19 -12.69 -1.17
C HIS A 106 -9.75 -11.43 -0.48
N PRO A 107 -10.85 -10.83 -0.98
CA PRO A 107 -11.30 -9.50 -0.54
C PRO A 107 -11.67 -9.37 0.95
N HIS A 108 -11.80 -10.49 1.65
CA HIS A 108 -12.10 -10.56 3.08
C HIS A 108 -10.84 -10.70 3.96
N ARG A 109 -9.64 -10.61 3.37
CA ARG A 109 -8.33 -10.72 4.06
C ARG A 109 -7.46 -9.50 3.73
N GLY A 110 -6.47 -9.22 4.58
CA GLY A 110 -5.43 -8.23 4.30
C GLY A 110 -5.99 -6.84 3.96
N MET A 111 -5.51 -6.24 2.86
CA MET A 111 -6.01 -4.96 2.33
C MET A 111 -7.27 -5.10 1.46
N GLY A 112 -8.00 -6.20 1.58
CA GLY A 112 -9.24 -6.45 0.86
C GLY A 112 -9.05 -6.52 -0.66
N GLU A 113 -9.82 -5.74 -1.41
CA GLU A 113 -9.79 -5.76 -2.88
C GLU A 113 -8.48 -5.22 -3.50
N ASP A 114 -7.67 -4.54 -2.69
CA ASP A 114 -6.39 -3.99 -3.10
C ASP A 114 -5.24 -4.99 -2.97
N GLU A 115 -5.49 -6.18 -2.43
CA GLU A 115 -4.49 -7.20 -2.22
C GLU A 115 -4.71 -8.43 -3.10
N TRP A 116 -3.64 -8.81 -3.79
CA TRP A 116 -3.58 -9.96 -4.66
C TRP A 116 -2.34 -10.78 -4.31
N VAL A 117 -2.48 -12.10 -4.30
CA VAL A 117 -1.43 -13.03 -3.91
C VAL A 117 -1.17 -14.07 -4.99
N SER A 118 0.10 -14.39 -5.23
CA SER A 118 0.51 -15.55 -6.05
C SER A 118 1.25 -16.56 -5.17
N LYS A 119 0.90 -17.84 -5.33
CA LYS A 119 1.64 -18.98 -4.75
C LYS A 119 2.69 -19.55 -5.70
N ASP A 120 2.67 -19.11 -6.96
CA ASP A 120 3.64 -19.51 -7.97
C ASP A 120 4.68 -18.39 -8.16
N PRO A 121 5.90 -18.74 -8.60
CA PRO A 121 6.91 -17.74 -8.97
C PRO A 121 6.41 -16.81 -10.06
N VAL A 122 6.75 -15.53 -9.98
CA VAL A 122 6.37 -14.54 -11.00
C VAL A 122 7.55 -13.69 -11.44
N THR A 123 7.64 -13.47 -12.75
CA THR A 123 8.62 -12.58 -13.36
C THR A 123 7.93 -11.25 -13.71
N PRO A 124 8.49 -10.09 -13.32
CA PRO A 124 7.98 -8.79 -13.72
C PRO A 124 8.01 -8.64 -15.25
N VAL A 125 6.96 -8.03 -15.81
CA VAL A 125 6.96 -7.58 -17.21
C VAL A 125 7.58 -6.20 -17.38
N GLU A 126 7.66 -5.44 -16.28
CA GLU A 126 8.25 -4.10 -16.23
C GLU A 126 8.86 -3.85 -14.85
N LYS A 127 9.93 -3.08 -14.81
CA LYS A 127 10.63 -2.67 -13.60
C LYS A 127 10.99 -1.19 -13.72
N ASN A 128 10.63 -0.41 -12.70
CA ASN A 128 10.93 1.02 -12.60
C ASN A 128 11.72 1.30 -11.32
N ASP A 129 12.98 1.71 -11.46
CA ASP A 129 13.84 2.10 -10.35
C ASP A 129 13.50 3.51 -9.88
N VAL A 130 13.45 3.70 -8.56
CA VAL A 130 13.18 5.00 -7.92
C VAL A 130 14.22 5.25 -6.84
N GLU A 131 14.63 6.51 -6.70
CA GLU A 131 15.69 6.89 -5.75
C GLU A 131 15.18 7.25 -4.35
N SER A 132 13.90 7.61 -4.23
CA SER A 132 13.24 7.92 -2.96
C SER A 132 11.83 7.32 -2.94
N ALA A 133 11.54 6.59 -1.88
CA ALA A 133 10.20 6.10 -1.57
C ALA A 133 9.25 7.27 -1.28
N LEU A 134 9.72 8.33 -0.61
CA LEU A 134 8.87 9.49 -0.34
C LEU A 134 8.48 10.23 -1.61
N GLU A 135 9.43 10.50 -2.50
CA GLU A 135 9.10 11.12 -3.80
C GLU A 135 8.19 10.19 -4.60
N ALA A 136 8.50 8.88 -4.69
CA ALA A 136 7.65 7.93 -5.41
C ALA A 136 6.21 7.90 -4.86
N MET A 137 6.03 7.91 -3.54
CA MET A 137 4.71 8.00 -2.91
C MET A 137 3.97 9.29 -3.31
N ILE A 138 4.61 10.45 -3.15
CA ILE A 138 3.98 11.75 -3.45
C ILE A 138 3.66 11.86 -4.95
N GLU A 139 4.60 11.48 -5.82
CA GLU A 139 4.46 11.56 -7.28
C GLU A 139 3.35 10.64 -7.81
N ASN A 140 3.11 9.50 -7.15
CA ASN A 140 2.02 8.59 -7.50
C ASN A 140 0.71 8.90 -6.76
N GLY A 141 0.64 9.94 -5.92
CA GLY A 141 -0.61 10.41 -5.33
C GLY A 141 -0.94 9.88 -3.94
N VAL A 142 -0.01 9.19 -3.27
CA VAL A 142 -0.15 8.85 -1.85
C VAL A 142 -0.13 10.14 -1.03
N GLN A 143 -1.08 10.29 -0.10
CA GLN A 143 -1.02 11.36 0.90
C GLN A 143 -0.16 10.93 2.09
N VAL A 144 1.00 11.55 2.25
CA VAL A 144 1.96 11.18 3.30
C VAL A 144 1.87 12.14 4.48
N PHE A 145 1.75 11.60 5.70
CA PHE A 145 1.63 12.38 6.93
C PHE A 145 2.77 12.04 7.88
N PHE A 146 3.56 13.04 8.26
CA PHE A 146 4.51 12.92 9.36
C PHE A 146 3.90 13.50 10.63
N VAL A 147 3.72 12.66 11.65
CA VAL A 147 3.01 13.02 12.88
C VAL A 147 3.84 12.66 14.12
N ASP A 148 3.51 13.25 15.27
CA ASP A 148 4.13 12.87 16.54
C ASP A 148 3.61 11.53 17.08
N LYS A 149 4.24 11.03 18.15
CA LYS A 149 3.86 9.76 18.79
C LYS A 149 2.43 9.75 19.33
N LYS A 150 1.96 10.88 19.86
CA LYS A 150 0.62 10.96 20.45
C LYS A 150 -0.43 10.82 19.35
N THR A 151 -0.28 11.59 18.28
CA THR A 151 -1.16 11.59 17.10
C THR A 151 -1.15 10.24 16.40
N PHE A 152 0.04 9.64 16.19
CA PHE A 152 0.16 8.31 15.60
C PHE A 152 -0.61 7.25 16.41
N ASN A 153 -0.47 7.27 17.73
CA ASN A 153 -1.17 6.32 18.59
C ASN A 153 -2.69 6.52 18.55
N SER A 154 -3.18 7.76 18.52
CA SER A 154 -4.61 8.04 18.34
C SER A 154 -5.13 7.51 17.01
N ILE A 155 -4.43 7.76 15.89
CA ILE A 155 -4.83 7.24 14.57
C ILE A 155 -4.86 5.70 14.55
N LYS A 156 -3.96 5.03 15.29
CA LYS A 156 -3.86 3.57 15.28
C LYS A 156 -4.94 2.88 16.12
N HIS A 157 -5.46 3.53 17.15
CA HIS A 157 -6.29 2.88 18.17
C HIS A 157 -7.69 3.48 18.32
N ASP A 158 -7.92 4.69 17.82
CA ASP A 158 -9.20 5.38 17.98
C ASP A 158 -10.12 5.08 16.78
N ALA A 159 -11.42 4.93 17.05
CA ALA A 159 -12.44 4.71 16.02
C ALA A 159 -12.52 5.88 15.02
N ASP A 160 -12.15 7.09 15.47
CA ASP A 160 -12.24 8.33 14.70
C ASP A 160 -10.95 8.64 13.92
N SER A 161 -10.14 7.62 13.62
CA SER A 161 -8.84 7.77 12.95
C SER A 161 -8.90 8.60 11.66
N PHE A 162 -9.96 8.46 10.85
CA PHE A 162 -10.15 9.26 9.64
C PHE A 162 -10.40 10.74 9.93
N ASP A 163 -11.18 11.07 10.95
CA ASP A 163 -11.44 12.46 11.33
C ASP A 163 -10.16 13.14 11.79
N ILE A 164 -9.28 12.42 12.50
CA ILE A 164 -7.95 12.92 12.84
C ILE A 164 -7.14 13.19 11.57
N ILE A 165 -7.03 12.21 10.66
CA ILE A 165 -6.22 12.35 9.43
C ILE A 165 -6.70 13.54 8.58
N ARG A 166 -8.01 13.77 8.45
CA ARG A 166 -8.58 14.91 7.71
C ARG A 166 -8.14 16.28 8.23
N THR A 167 -7.75 16.38 9.50
CA THR A 167 -7.27 17.64 10.09
C THR A 167 -5.77 17.86 9.90
N LEU A 168 -5.02 16.84 9.46
CA LEU A 168 -3.57 16.91 9.34
C LEU A 168 -3.14 17.61 8.05
N GLU A 169 -2.00 18.29 8.11
CA GLU A 169 -1.30 18.78 6.93
C GLU A 169 -0.42 17.67 6.35
N SER A 170 -0.70 17.23 5.12
CA SER A 170 0.14 16.26 4.43
C SER A 170 1.48 16.87 4.00
N GLU A 171 2.51 16.03 3.88
CA GLU A 171 3.79 16.42 3.29
C GLU A 171 3.60 16.84 1.81
N ASN A 172 2.62 16.27 1.12
CA ASN A 172 2.15 16.71 -0.20
C ASN A 172 1.78 18.19 -0.19
N LYS A 173 0.91 18.60 0.75
CA LYS A 173 0.47 20.00 0.92
C LYS A 173 1.62 20.92 1.29
N ARG A 174 2.48 20.51 2.22
CA ARG A 174 3.69 21.26 2.61
C ARG A 174 4.62 21.54 1.43
N ARG A 175 4.68 20.63 0.46
CA ARG A 175 5.54 20.72 -0.73
C ARG A 175 4.84 21.28 -1.96
N GLY A 176 3.52 21.46 -1.92
CA GLY A 176 2.72 21.86 -3.07
C GLY A 176 2.73 20.85 -4.22
N LYS A 177 2.82 19.54 -3.92
CA LYS A 177 2.87 18.47 -4.93
C LYS A 177 1.73 17.47 -4.70
N ASN A 178 0.96 17.14 -5.74
CA ASN A 178 -0.09 16.09 -5.72
C ASN A 178 -0.93 16.09 -4.45
N VAL A 179 -1.48 17.25 -4.12
CA VAL A 179 -2.31 17.44 -2.94
C VAL A 179 -3.70 16.89 -3.25
N VAL A 180 -4.16 15.97 -2.40
CA VAL A 180 -5.54 15.51 -2.41
C VAL A 180 -6.13 15.83 -1.05
N GLU A 181 -7.16 16.67 -1.04
CA GLU A 181 -7.91 16.99 0.16
C GLU A 181 -8.97 15.90 0.35
N PHE A 182 -9.01 15.28 1.53
CA PHE A 182 -10.03 14.30 1.86
C PHE A 182 -11.35 15.00 2.14
N THR A 183 -12.45 14.47 1.59
CA THR A 183 -13.76 15.10 1.75
C THR A 183 -14.39 14.72 3.09
N ASN A 184 -15.26 15.59 3.61
CA ASN A 184 -16.11 15.30 4.77
C ASN A 184 -17.47 14.71 4.37
N GLU A 185 -17.64 14.31 3.10
CA GLU A 185 -18.94 13.87 2.61
C GLU A 185 -19.24 12.46 3.13
N LYS A 186 -20.36 12.35 3.87
CA LYS A 186 -20.94 11.12 4.40
C LYS A 186 -21.84 10.46 3.38
#